data_AF-A0A966JWX3-F1
#
_entry.id   AF-A0A966JWX3-F1
#
_cell.length_a   1.000
_cell.length_b   1.000
_cell.length_c   1.000
_cell.angle_alpha   90.00
_cell.angle_beta   90.00
_cell.angle_gamma   90.00
#
_symmetry.space_group_name_H-M   'P 1'
#
loop_
_entity.id
_entity.type
_entity.pdbx_description
1 polymer ?
#
loop_
_entity_poly.entity_id
_entity_poly.type
_entity_poly.pdbx_seq_one_letter_code
_entity_poly.pdbx_strand_id
1 'polypeptide(L)' 'MILSDRTIREALTAGRIVIDPFDEACLQPSSIDVKVSNLFRVFRNHTTAIIDV' A
#
# COMPACT_ATOMS: atom_id res chain seq x y z
N MET A 1 17.54 -3.67 3.71
CA MET A 1 17.12 -5.06 3.95
C MET A 1 15.66 -5.18 3.50
N ILE A 2 15.31 -6.21 2.73
CA ILE A 2 13.94 -6.48 2.26
C ILE A 2 13.39 -7.65 3.08
N LEU A 3 12.10 -7.59 3.46
CA LEU A 3 11.46 -8.69 4.19
C LEU A 3 11.07 -9.80 3.22
N SER A 4 11.39 -11.05 3.55
CA SER A 4 10.84 -12.20 2.84
C SER A 4 9.37 -12.42 3.21
N ASP A 5 8.64 -13.16 2.39
CA ASP A 5 7.29 -13.67 2.66
C ASP A 5 7.11 -14.22 4.09
N ARG A 6 8.06 -15.02 4.58
CA ARG A 6 8.06 -15.57 5.94
C ARG A 6 8.11 -14.46 6.98
N THR A 7 9.03 -13.52 6.79
CA THR A 7 9.24 -12.40 7.74
C THR A 7 8.06 -11.43 7.70
N ILE A 8 7.44 -11.25 6.53
CA ILE A 8 6.20 -10.48 6.36
C ILE A 8 5.07 -11.16 7.14
N ARG A 9 4.88 -12.48 7.00
CA ARG A 9 3.86 -13.24 7.75
C ARG A 9 4.09 -13.17 9.26
N GLU A 10 5.33 -13.27 9.72
CA GLU A 10 5.71 -13.10 11.13
C GLU A 10 5.36 -11.69 11.64
N ALA A 11 5.61 -10.64 10.84
CA ALA A 11 5.29 -9.26 11.20
C ALA A 11 3.78 -8.99 11.24
N LEU A 12 3.01 -9.56 10.30
CA LEU A 12 1.54 -9.51 10.28
C LEU A 12 0.96 -10.21 11.52
N THR A 13 1.41 -11.43 11.80
CA THR A 13 0.96 -12.21 12.97
C THR A 13 1.29 -11.51 14.28
N ALA A 14 2.48 -10.89 14.38
CA ALA A 14 2.89 -10.13 15.55
C ALA A 14 2.18 -8.75 15.68
N GLY A 15 1.34 -8.36 14.72
CA GLY A 15 0.67 -7.06 14.69
C GLY A 15 1.62 -5.87 14.49
N ARG A 16 2.88 -6.11 14.11
CA ARG A 16 3.85 -5.05 13.81
C ARG A 16 3.53 -4.35 12.49
N ILE A 17 2.92 -5.09 11.57
CA ILE A 17 2.37 -4.59 10.30
C ILE A 17 0.91 -4.99 10.28
N VAL A 18 0.03 -4.06 9.93
CA VAL A 18 -1.40 -4.34 9.76
C VAL A 18 -1.78 -3.99 8.34
N ILE A 19 -2.45 -4.93 7.67
CA ILE A 19 -3.03 -4.76 6.34
C ILE A 19 -4.49 -5.16 6.47
N ASP A 20 -5.38 -4.25 6.12
CA ASP A 20 -6.82 -4.45 6.21
C ASP A 20 -7.50 -3.87 4.97
N PRO A 21 -8.12 -4.71 4.11
CA PRO A 21 -8.19 -6.17 4.20
C PRO A 21 -6.86 -6.85 3.80
N PHE A 22 -6.47 -7.90 4.52
CA PHE A 22 -5.36 -8.77 4.12
C PHE A 22 -5.85 -9.91 3.21
N ASP A 23 -5.18 -10.09 2.08
CA ASP A 23 -5.41 -11.16 1.10
C ASP A 23 -4.11 -11.96 0.92
N GLU A 24 -4.09 -13.20 1.40
CA GLU A 24 -2.88 -14.04 1.36
C GLU A 24 -2.46 -14.37 -0.07
N ALA A 25 -3.37 -14.34 -1.06
CA ALA A 25 -3.02 -14.53 -2.47
C ALA A 25 -2.16 -13.39 -3.03
N CYS A 26 -2.17 -12.22 -2.39
CA CYS A 26 -1.33 -11.08 -2.76
C CYS A 26 0.07 -11.13 -2.11
N LEU A 27 0.37 -12.10 -1.26
CA LEU A 27 1.69 -12.26 -0.66
C LEU A 27 2.67 -12.87 -1.67
N GLN A 28 3.76 -12.15 -1.93
CA GLN A 28 4.84 -12.54 -2.84
C GLN A 28 6.12 -12.81 -2.04
N PRO A 29 7.17 -13.42 -2.65
CA PRO A 29 8.39 -13.83 -1.93
C PRO A 29 9.09 -12.73 -1.13
N SER A 30 8.90 -11.46 -1.52
CA SER A 30 9.50 -10.31 -0.84
C SER A 30 8.67 -9.02 -0.98
N SER A 31 7.38 -9.15 -1.25
CA SER A 31 6.45 -8.02 -1.42
C SER A 31 5.00 -8.45 -1.12
N ILE A 32 4.10 -7.47 -1.06
CA ILE A 32 2.64 -7.70 -1.07
C ILE A 32 2.06 -6.85 -2.18
N ASP A 33 1.27 -7.46 -3.06
CA ASP A 33 0.49 -6.74 -4.06
C ASP A 33 -0.65 -5.97 -3.39
N VAL A 34 -0.86 -4.72 -3.81
CA VAL A 34 -1.94 -3.86 -3.32
C VAL A 34 -2.94 -3.54 -4.42
N LYS A 35 -4.22 -3.40 -4.03
CA LYS A 35 -5.32 -3.13 -4.96
C LYS A 35 -5.59 -1.63 -5.03
N VAL A 36 -5.80 -1.12 -6.24
CA VAL A 36 -6.15 0.29 -6.47
C VAL A 36 -7.58 0.54 -5.99
N SER A 37 -7.77 1.62 -5.24
CA SER A 37 -9.10 2.05 -4.79
C SER A 37 -9.92 2.65 -5.93
N ASN A 38 -11.23 2.80 -5.72
CA ASN A 38 -12.12 3.52 -6.62
C ASN A 38 -12.06 5.05 -6.46
N LEU A 39 -11.30 5.56 -5.49
CA LEU A 39 -11.16 7.00 -5.25
C LEU A 39 -9.99 7.58 -6.04
N PHE A 40 -10.28 8.62 -6.82
CA PHE A 40 -9.29 9.37 -7.59
C PHE A 40 -9.40 10.86 -7.26
N ARG A 41 -8.26 11.53 -7.14
CA ARG A 41 -8.18 13.00 -7.01
C ARG A 41 -7.65 13.60 -8.29
N VAL A 42 -8.26 14.68 -8.73
CA VAL A 42 -7.87 15.45 -9.92
C VAL A 42 -7.56 16.88 -9.54
N PHE A 43 -6.56 17.47 -10.17
CA PHE A 43 -6.27 18.89 -10.05
C PHE A 43 -7.11 19.68 -11.06
N ARG A 44 -7.72 20.78 -10.62
CA ARG A 44 -8.38 21.73 -11.51
C ARG A 44 -7.36 22.75 -11.99
N ASN A 45 -6.52 22.37 -12.95
CA ASN A 45 -5.36 23.17 -13.38
C ASN A 45 -5.70 24.58 -13.89
N HIS A 46 -6.96 24.86 -14.24
CA HIS A 46 -7.40 26.19 -14.68
C HIS A 46 -7.80 27.13 -13.52
N THR A 47 -7.87 26.65 -12.27
CA THR A 47 -8.27 27.47 -11.12
C THR A 47 -7.11 28.05 -10.34
N THR A 48 -5.88 27.60 -10.59
CA THR A 48 -4.69 28.02 -9.84
C THR A 48 -3.47 28.02 -10.74
N ALA A 49 -2.67 29.08 -10.70
CA ALA A 49 -1.46 29.20 -11.54
C ALA A 49 -0.29 28.33 -11.04
N ILE A 50 -0.32 27.87 -9.79
CA ILE A 50 0.76 27.12 -9.13
C ILE A 50 0.12 26.03 -8.25
N ILE A 51 0.76 24.86 -8.17
CA ILE A 51 0.38 23.75 -7.29
C ILE A 51 1.46 23.61 -6.20
N ASP A 52 1.38 24.39 -5.12
CA ASP A 52 2.06 24.18 -3.83
C ASP A 52 1.76 25.33 -2.83
N VAL A 53 1.75 25.05 -1.52
CA VAL A 53 1.96 26.00 -0.40
C VAL A 53 2.83 25.33 0.65
#